data_AF-A0A6A3U0B8-F1
#
_entry.id   AF-A0A6A3U0B8-F1
#
_cell.length_a   1.000
_cell.length_b   1.000
_cell.length_c   1.000
_cell.angle_alpha   90.00
_cell.angle_beta   90.00
_cell.angle_gamma   90.00
#
_symmetry.space_group_name_H-M   'P 1'
#
loop_
_entity.id
_entity.type
_entity.pdbx_description
1 polymer ?
#
loop_
_entity_poly.entity_id
_entity_poly.type
_entity_poly.pdbx_seq_one_letter_code
_entity_poly.pdbx_strand_id
1 'polypeptide(L)'
;MVRNEELGPELPVPRPLLAVRLVLAAYSIHDSHIVDTTSVFVDSAVEMAFCEACKLNSVALLERIWNGSHPETSPSPADLGPGNGPKWSRRHYLRTDKHYNRFQFQGAIVEAAKHQELEKAMEMVQWLYDHFHGCIVPFGAVSAAASHGHLEILKFFKKHEISGKLGDDRDEIEAEWGNVVRWGRRDMEAAAENNHFDIFWWLHKHAPAPRYLNNVMKSALRDGNLLMLDWIQAHYLARRDGSQNNVGSQDDAGIGDTAESLLSERRFFMADAIIGGQLVALEWLLDNGYDAGDNHCNWVILAALQTNLLDILDWLIETKVVEAGRILNVAAEEGRLDVAKDFYACYWHKICAQHDYPLEPQELWRPTRSSAMAVRHVQLCS
;
A
#
# COMPACT_ATOMS: atom_id res chain seq x y z
N MET A 1 45.95 -17.49 35.83
CA MET A 1 46.11 -17.24 34.39
C MET A 1 45.23 -18.22 33.65
N VAL A 2 43.96 -17.84 33.48
CA VAL A 2 43.06 -18.57 32.56
C VAL A 2 43.54 -18.18 31.16
N ARG A 3 43.85 -19.17 30.33
CA ARG A 3 44.28 -18.96 28.95
C ARG A 3 43.17 -18.22 28.21
N ASN A 4 43.47 -17.00 27.75
CA ASN A 4 42.70 -16.23 26.78
C ASN A 4 42.87 -16.86 25.38
N GLU A 5 42.56 -18.14 25.24
CA GLU A 5 42.50 -18.84 23.96
C GLU A 5 41.05 -19.31 23.86
N GLU A 6 40.33 -18.87 22.81
CA GLU A 6 38.88 -19.06 22.51
C GLU A 6 37.94 -17.85 22.73
N LEU A 7 38.45 -16.62 22.77
CA LEU A 7 37.62 -15.49 22.31
C LEU A 7 37.75 -15.44 20.78
N GLY A 8 36.63 -15.61 20.07
CA GLY A 8 36.56 -15.35 18.63
C GLY A 8 37.05 -13.93 18.29
N PRO A 9 37.17 -13.56 17.00
CA PRO A 9 37.65 -12.23 16.62
C PRO A 9 36.93 -11.15 17.42
N GLU A 10 37.66 -10.21 18.02
CA GLU A 10 37.04 -9.14 18.81
C GLU A 10 36.11 -8.31 17.93
N LEU A 11 34.94 -7.97 18.47
CA LEU A 11 33.94 -7.19 17.78
C LEU A 11 34.50 -5.78 17.44
N PRO A 12 34.38 -5.31 16.18
CA PRO A 12 34.91 -4.00 15.78
C PRO A 12 34.33 -2.86 16.62
N VAL A 13 35.17 -1.99 17.18
CA VAL A 13 34.70 -0.88 18.02
C VAL A 13 34.38 0.33 17.13
N PRO A 14 33.12 0.83 17.10
CA PRO A 14 32.81 2.05 16.37
C PRO A 14 33.48 3.27 16.99
N ARG A 15 33.55 4.38 16.26
CA ARG A 15 34.05 5.66 16.80
C ARG A 15 33.33 6.03 18.11
N PRO A 16 34.03 6.60 19.10
CA PRO A 16 33.41 6.95 20.38
C PRO A 16 32.23 7.91 20.23
N LEU A 17 31.21 7.72 21.06
CA LEU A 17 30.04 8.59 21.11
C LEU A 17 30.45 10.02 21.51
N LEU A 18 29.96 11.01 20.76
CA LEU A 18 30.24 12.41 21.04
C LEU A 18 29.78 12.80 22.46
N ALA A 19 28.62 12.30 22.91
CA ALA A 19 28.12 12.55 24.25
C ALA A 19 29.10 12.08 25.33
N VAL A 20 29.69 10.89 25.19
CA VAL A 20 30.69 10.36 26.13
C VAL A 20 31.95 11.23 26.14
N ARG A 21 32.43 11.62 24.96
CA ARG A 21 33.59 12.53 24.84
C ARG A 21 33.35 13.86 25.54
N LEU A 22 32.17 14.46 25.35
CA LEU A 22 31.82 15.75 25.95
C LEU A 22 31.68 15.66 27.46
N VAL A 23 31.00 14.62 27.96
CA VAL A 23 30.83 14.40 29.41
C VAL A 23 32.17 14.16 30.08
N LEU A 24 33.01 13.25 29.57
CA LEU A 24 34.32 12.98 30.15
C LEU A 24 35.25 14.19 30.08
N ALA A 25 35.23 14.95 28.96
CA ALA A 25 35.98 16.18 28.83
C ALA A 25 35.55 17.24 29.86
N ALA A 26 34.26 17.33 30.21
CA ALA A 26 33.77 18.25 31.25
C ALA A 26 34.33 17.91 32.65
N TYR A 27 34.72 16.65 32.88
CA TYR A 27 35.41 16.20 34.09
C TYR A 27 36.94 16.15 33.93
N SER A 28 37.50 16.78 32.89
CA SER A 28 38.95 16.78 32.58
C SER A 28 39.54 15.38 32.33
N ILE A 29 38.71 14.43 31.90
CA ILE A 29 39.14 13.09 31.51
C ILE A 29 39.32 13.06 29.98
N HIS A 30 40.58 12.98 29.53
CA HIS A 30 40.94 12.97 28.11
C HIS A 30 41.63 11.67 27.66
N ASP A 31 41.80 10.72 28.58
CA ASP A 31 42.40 9.42 28.28
C ASP A 31 41.54 8.67 27.25
N SER A 32 42.14 8.32 26.11
CA SER A 32 41.44 7.69 24.99
C SER A 32 40.89 6.32 25.37
N HIS A 33 41.63 5.54 26.18
CA HIS A 33 41.17 4.22 26.60
C HIS A 33 39.93 4.31 27.50
N ILE A 34 39.87 5.28 28.41
CA ILE A 34 38.68 5.51 29.25
C ILE A 34 37.49 5.95 28.40
N VAL A 35 37.72 6.86 27.44
CA VAL A 35 36.69 7.33 26.51
C VAL A 35 36.13 6.17 25.68
N ASP A 36 37.01 5.36 25.09
CA ASP A 36 36.64 4.25 24.22
C ASP A 36 35.89 3.17 25.01
N THR A 37 36.42 2.78 26.18
CA THR A 37 35.79 1.76 27.05
C THR A 37 34.41 2.22 27.53
N THR A 38 34.31 3.48 27.97
CA THR A 38 33.02 4.03 28.41
C THR A 38 32.04 4.10 27.25
N SER A 39 32.51 4.52 26.07
CA SER A 39 31.67 4.57 24.87
C SER A 39 31.15 3.20 24.47
N VAL A 40 32.00 2.16 24.45
CA VAL A 40 31.57 0.79 24.14
C VAL A 40 30.54 0.31 25.17
N PHE A 41 30.74 0.63 26.45
CA PHE A 41 29.84 0.21 27.51
C PHE A 41 28.44 0.82 27.39
N VAL A 42 28.32 2.10 27.03
CA VAL A 42 27.01 2.78 26.96
C VAL A 42 26.33 2.70 25.59
N ASP A 43 27.05 2.27 24.55
CA ASP A 43 26.55 2.23 23.18
C ASP A 43 25.65 1.01 22.93
N SER A 44 24.40 1.11 23.37
CA SER A 44 23.38 0.08 23.09
C SER A 44 22.89 0.10 21.64
N ALA A 45 23.20 1.16 20.88
CA ALA A 45 22.70 1.35 19.53
C ALA A 45 23.23 0.29 18.56
N VAL A 46 24.46 -0.20 18.75
CA VAL A 46 25.07 -1.24 17.89
C VAL A 46 24.40 -2.61 18.00
N GLU A 47 23.61 -2.85 19.05
CA GLU A 47 22.83 -4.09 19.22
C GLU A 47 21.35 -3.90 18.85
N MET A 48 20.97 -2.75 18.27
CA MET A 48 19.63 -2.53 17.74
C MET A 48 19.38 -3.42 16.52
N ALA A 49 18.15 -3.90 16.34
CA ALA A 49 17.78 -4.54 15.08
C ALA A 49 17.91 -3.54 13.93
N PHE A 50 18.52 -3.96 12.83
CA PHE A 50 18.88 -3.06 11.74
C PHE A 50 17.64 -2.41 11.10
N CYS A 51 16.56 -3.19 10.95
CA CYS A 51 15.27 -2.68 10.47
C CYS A 51 14.64 -1.63 11.41
N GLU A 52 14.82 -1.74 12.74
CA GLU A 52 14.33 -0.75 13.70
C GLU A 52 15.15 0.54 13.63
N ALA A 53 16.47 0.43 13.42
CA ALA A 53 17.33 1.59 13.20
C ALA A 53 16.94 2.37 11.93
N CYS A 54 16.45 1.68 10.89
CA CYS A 54 15.97 2.33 9.66
C CYS A 54 14.76 3.23 9.89
N LYS A 55 13.91 2.94 10.89
CA LYS A 55 12.77 3.80 11.24
C LYS A 55 13.19 5.16 11.78
N LEU A 56 14.40 5.25 12.34
CA LEU A 56 14.98 6.51 12.82
C LEU A 56 15.57 7.35 11.70
N ASN A 57 15.60 6.83 10.46
CA ASN A 57 16.02 7.53 9.26
C ASN A 57 17.37 8.26 9.43
N SER A 58 18.36 7.53 9.93
CA SER A 58 19.70 8.05 10.22
C SER A 58 20.76 7.15 9.62
N VAL A 59 21.33 7.57 8.50
CA VAL A 59 22.46 6.88 7.86
C VAL A 59 23.64 6.76 8.81
N ALA A 60 23.93 7.79 9.61
CA ALA A 60 24.99 7.75 10.61
C ALA A 60 24.78 6.64 11.67
N LEU A 61 23.54 6.36 12.05
CA LEU A 61 23.21 5.23 12.93
C LEU A 61 23.40 3.89 12.20
N LEU A 62 22.97 3.80 10.94
CA LEU A 62 23.18 2.59 10.13
C LEU A 62 24.67 2.28 9.95
N GLU A 63 25.49 3.28 9.61
CA GLU A 63 26.94 3.17 9.54
C GLU A 63 27.53 2.73 10.88
N ARG A 64 27.03 3.25 12.00
CA ARG A 64 27.51 2.87 13.33
C ARG A 64 27.25 1.39 13.62
N ILE A 65 26.03 0.90 13.34
CA ILE A 65 25.66 -0.51 13.52
C ILE A 65 26.47 -1.40 12.57
N TRP A 66 26.61 -0.99 11.31
CA TRP A 66 27.33 -1.73 10.28
C TRP A 66 28.82 -1.87 10.58
N ASN A 67 29.47 -0.75 10.95
CA ASN A 67 30.88 -0.72 11.34
C ASN A 67 31.15 -1.37 12.69
N GLY A 68 30.13 -1.46 13.55
CA GLY A 68 30.18 -2.27 14.75
C GLY A 68 30.03 -3.77 14.47
N SER A 69 29.59 -4.19 13.29
CA SER A 69 29.36 -5.62 13.02
C SER A 69 30.61 -6.30 12.48
N HIS A 70 30.73 -7.62 12.68
CA HIS A 70 31.83 -8.37 12.07
C HIS A 70 31.82 -8.22 10.55
N PRO A 71 32.99 -8.20 9.89
CA PRO A 71 33.03 -8.20 8.44
C PRO A 71 32.50 -9.53 7.88
N GLU A 72 31.99 -9.50 6.66
CA GLU A 72 31.46 -10.68 5.96
C GLU A 72 32.52 -11.79 5.79
N THR A 73 33.81 -11.44 5.82
CA THR A 73 34.91 -12.41 5.81
C THR A 73 35.07 -13.20 7.11
N SER A 74 34.39 -12.81 8.19
CA SER A 74 34.41 -13.54 9.46
C SER A 74 33.46 -14.73 9.41
N PRO A 75 33.81 -15.86 10.04
CA PRO A 75 32.93 -17.04 10.06
C PRO A 75 31.62 -16.71 10.80
N SER A 76 30.49 -17.13 10.22
CA SER A 76 29.21 -17.01 10.92
C SER A 76 29.23 -17.89 12.17
N PRO A 77 28.78 -17.41 13.34
CA PRO A 77 28.65 -18.27 14.50
C PRO A 77 27.67 -19.45 14.27
N ALA A 78 26.78 -19.35 13.28
CA ALA A 78 25.93 -20.47 12.84
C ALA A 78 26.74 -21.61 12.21
N ASP A 79 27.81 -21.29 11.46
CA ASP A 79 28.63 -22.27 10.74
C ASP A 79 29.59 -23.03 11.67
N LEU A 80 29.98 -22.40 12.79
CA LEU A 80 30.89 -23.00 13.78
C LEU A 80 30.20 -24.09 14.63
N GLY A 81 28.87 -24.07 14.69
CA GLY A 81 28.09 -24.98 15.51
C GLY A 81 28.06 -24.62 17.00
N PRO A 82 27.23 -25.32 17.80
CA PRO A 82 26.97 -24.95 19.19
C PRO A 82 28.23 -25.03 20.06
N GLY A 83 28.56 -23.95 20.75
CA GLY A 83 29.68 -23.90 21.71
C GLY A 83 31.06 -23.62 21.10
N ASN A 84 31.20 -23.61 19.78
CA ASN A 84 32.49 -23.40 19.10
C ASN A 84 32.68 -21.96 18.57
N GLY A 85 31.72 -21.07 18.83
CA GLY A 85 31.72 -19.69 18.36
C GLY A 85 31.42 -18.68 19.48
N PRO A 86 31.54 -17.37 19.18
CA PRO A 86 31.19 -16.33 20.13
C PRO A 86 29.71 -16.40 20.51
N LYS A 87 29.37 -15.85 21.69
CA LYS A 87 27.97 -15.76 22.14
C LYS A 87 27.14 -14.98 21.13
N TRP A 88 25.87 -15.35 21.00
CA TRP A 88 24.95 -14.70 20.08
C TRP A 88 24.85 -13.19 20.35
N SER A 89 25.05 -12.38 19.31
CA SER A 89 24.71 -10.95 19.28
C SER A 89 24.43 -10.51 17.85
N ARG A 90 23.66 -9.43 17.65
CA ARG A 90 23.24 -9.03 16.29
C ARG A 90 24.44 -8.66 15.42
N ARG A 91 25.46 -8.07 16.04
CA ARG A 91 26.72 -7.64 15.42
C ARG A 91 27.54 -8.80 14.87
N HIS A 92 27.43 -9.97 15.47
CA HIS A 92 28.09 -11.16 14.95
C HIS A 92 27.40 -11.67 13.69
N TYR A 93 26.08 -11.58 13.59
CA TYR A 93 25.32 -12.22 12.51
C TYR A 93 24.98 -11.29 11.35
N LEU A 94 24.88 -9.97 11.56
CA LEU A 94 24.34 -9.02 10.56
C LEU A 94 24.99 -9.16 9.17
N ARG A 95 26.30 -9.41 9.13
CA ARG A 95 27.09 -9.46 7.90
C ARG A 95 27.70 -10.83 7.60
N THR A 96 27.72 -11.74 8.57
CA THR A 96 28.33 -13.07 8.38
C THR A 96 27.29 -14.13 8.04
N ASP A 97 26.06 -13.97 8.51
CA ASP A 97 24.99 -14.94 8.30
C ASP A 97 24.06 -14.46 7.18
N LYS A 98 24.07 -15.19 6.06
CA LYS A 98 23.29 -14.83 4.86
C LYS A 98 21.79 -14.73 5.12
N HIS A 99 21.22 -15.55 6.02
CA HIS A 99 19.78 -15.56 6.26
C HIS A 99 19.36 -14.38 7.14
N TYR A 100 20.13 -14.12 8.19
CA TYR A 100 19.90 -12.98 9.06
C TYR A 100 20.13 -11.66 8.32
N ASN A 101 21.19 -11.58 7.50
CA ASN A 101 21.46 -10.42 6.65
C ASN A 101 20.27 -10.10 5.73
N ARG A 102 19.79 -11.10 4.96
CA ARG A 102 18.62 -10.96 4.07
C ARG A 102 17.36 -10.54 4.82
N PHE A 103 17.11 -11.12 6.00
CA PHE A 103 15.97 -10.77 6.85
C PHE A 103 16.03 -9.31 7.31
N GLN A 104 17.20 -8.84 7.74
CA GLN A 104 17.39 -7.45 8.16
C GLN A 104 17.21 -6.47 6.99
N PHE A 105 17.77 -6.79 5.81
CA PHE A 105 17.56 -5.98 4.60
C PHE A 105 16.09 -5.86 4.24
N GLN A 106 15.35 -6.97 4.22
CA GLN A 106 13.96 -6.99 3.81
C GLN A 106 13.09 -6.06 4.67
N GLY A 107 13.32 -6.04 5.98
CA GLY A 107 12.64 -5.10 6.88
C GLY A 107 13.12 -3.66 6.67
N ALA A 108 14.44 -3.46 6.59
CA ALA A 108 15.06 -2.14 6.44
C ALA A 108 14.61 -1.40 5.17
N ILE A 109 14.58 -2.08 4.02
CA ILE A 109 14.23 -1.46 2.74
C ILE A 109 12.75 -1.06 2.68
N VAL A 110 11.87 -1.79 3.37
CA VAL A 110 10.46 -1.43 3.52
C VAL A 110 10.32 -0.15 4.35
N GLU A 111 11.00 -0.07 5.50
CA GLU A 111 10.94 1.12 6.35
C GLU A 111 11.57 2.35 5.67
N ALA A 112 12.68 2.18 4.94
CA ALA A 112 13.28 3.24 4.13
C ALA A 112 12.30 3.78 3.07
N ALA A 113 11.60 2.90 2.36
CA ALA A 113 10.65 3.27 1.32
C ALA A 113 9.36 3.94 1.86
N LYS A 114 9.05 3.79 3.15
CA LYS A 114 7.90 4.43 3.82
C LYS A 114 8.15 5.90 4.20
N HIS A 115 9.39 6.38 4.10
CA HIS A 115 9.68 7.74 4.50
C HIS A 115 8.97 8.74 3.60
N GLN A 116 8.31 9.75 4.18
CA GLN A 116 7.46 10.70 3.41
C GLN A 116 8.28 11.57 2.45
N GLU A 117 9.47 12.02 2.88
CA GLU A 117 10.35 12.83 2.04
C GLU A 117 11.19 11.94 1.12
N LEU A 118 11.08 12.17 -0.20
CA LEU A 118 11.79 11.41 -1.23
C LEU A 118 13.32 11.43 -1.05
N GLU A 119 13.91 12.57 -0.73
CA GLU A 119 15.37 12.72 -0.61
C GLU A 119 15.93 11.80 0.49
N LYS A 120 15.31 11.83 1.66
CA LYS A 120 15.68 10.97 2.80
C LYS A 120 15.41 9.49 2.52
N ALA A 121 14.25 9.18 1.92
CA ALA A 121 13.92 7.82 1.51
C ALA A 121 14.97 7.27 0.53
N MET A 122 15.36 8.06 -0.47
CA MET A 122 16.36 7.72 -1.47
C MET A 122 17.75 7.57 -0.84
N GLU A 123 18.16 8.45 0.07
CA GLU A 123 19.44 8.35 0.79
C GLU A 123 19.56 7.00 1.53
N MET A 124 18.52 6.62 2.28
CA MET A 124 18.47 5.34 2.97
C MET A 124 18.47 4.15 2.01
N VAL A 125 17.69 4.22 0.92
CA VAL A 125 17.63 3.18 -0.11
C VAL A 125 19.00 2.96 -0.77
N GLN A 126 19.68 4.04 -1.15
CA GLN A 126 21.02 3.98 -1.74
C GLN A 126 22.02 3.34 -0.77
N TRP A 127 22.02 3.81 0.48
CA TRP A 127 22.88 3.23 1.51
C TRP A 127 22.64 1.72 1.66
N LEU A 128 21.37 1.27 1.67
CA LEU A 128 21.04 -0.14 1.77
C LEU A 128 21.55 -0.95 0.57
N TYR A 129 21.44 -0.42 -0.66
CA TYR A 129 21.94 -1.08 -1.86
C TYR A 129 23.47 -1.15 -1.93
N ASP A 130 24.16 -0.17 -1.36
CA ASP A 130 25.63 -0.14 -1.31
C ASP A 130 26.21 -1.17 -0.33
N HIS A 131 25.44 -1.57 0.70
CA HIS A 131 25.91 -2.45 1.76
C HIS A 131 25.33 -3.86 1.70
N PHE A 132 24.12 -4.04 1.17
CA PHE A 132 23.44 -5.33 1.09
C PHE A 132 23.35 -5.83 -0.35
N HIS A 133 23.76 -7.07 -0.54
CA HIS A 133 23.79 -7.76 -1.83
C HIS A 133 23.18 -9.16 -1.69
N GLY A 134 22.73 -9.72 -2.81
CA GLY A 134 22.09 -11.04 -2.81
C GLY A 134 20.80 -11.06 -1.97
N CYS A 135 20.09 -9.92 -1.90
CA CYS A 135 18.87 -9.74 -1.11
C CYS A 135 17.63 -9.53 -1.99
N ILE A 136 16.45 -9.68 -1.37
CA ILE A 136 15.15 -9.51 -2.02
C ILE A 136 14.54 -8.20 -1.56
N VAL A 137 14.19 -7.34 -2.50
CA VAL A 137 13.32 -6.18 -2.26
C VAL A 137 11.87 -6.70 -2.29
N PRO A 138 11.17 -6.74 -1.15
CA PRO A 138 9.85 -7.35 -1.08
C PRO A 138 8.78 -6.46 -1.71
N PHE A 139 7.63 -7.06 -2.05
CA PHE A 139 6.45 -6.32 -2.55
C PHE A 139 6.11 -5.10 -1.68
N GLY A 140 6.24 -5.24 -0.34
CA GLY A 140 5.95 -4.16 0.60
C GLY A 140 6.80 -2.91 0.41
N ALA A 141 8.06 -3.04 -0.05
CA ALA A 141 8.92 -1.88 -0.31
C ALA A 141 8.50 -1.17 -1.60
N VAL A 142 8.14 -1.93 -2.63
CA VAL A 142 7.60 -1.41 -3.89
C VAL A 142 6.27 -0.72 -3.66
N SER A 143 5.34 -1.34 -2.92
CA SER A 143 4.05 -0.75 -2.56
C SER A 143 4.20 0.50 -1.68
N ALA A 144 5.15 0.53 -0.74
CA ALA A 144 5.42 1.71 0.08
C ALA A 144 5.97 2.87 -0.74
N ALA A 145 6.91 2.62 -1.67
CA ALA A 145 7.38 3.67 -2.57
C ALA A 145 6.26 4.17 -3.49
N ALA A 146 5.41 3.26 -3.98
CA ALA A 146 4.26 3.60 -4.82
C ALA A 146 3.21 4.45 -4.06
N SER A 147 2.90 4.10 -2.81
CA SER A 147 1.92 4.84 -2.00
C SER A 147 2.34 6.27 -1.66
N HIS A 148 3.65 6.54 -1.58
CA HIS A 148 4.18 7.86 -1.25
C HIS A 148 4.54 8.71 -2.49
N GLY A 149 4.27 8.22 -3.70
CA GLY A 149 4.58 8.96 -4.91
C GLY A 149 6.06 8.92 -5.31
N HIS A 150 6.84 7.99 -4.76
CA HIS A 150 8.30 7.91 -4.96
C HIS A 150 8.69 7.18 -6.24
N LEU A 151 8.26 7.71 -7.40
CA LEU A 151 8.58 7.15 -8.72
C LEU A 151 10.10 6.96 -8.93
N GLU A 152 10.92 7.87 -8.41
CA GLU A 152 12.37 7.79 -8.55
C GLU A 152 12.98 6.58 -7.80
N ILE A 153 12.41 6.17 -6.66
CA ILE A 153 12.83 4.94 -5.96
C ILE A 153 12.47 3.72 -6.79
N LEU A 154 11.29 3.70 -7.42
CA LEU A 154 10.89 2.60 -8.30
C LEU A 154 11.80 2.50 -9.54
N LYS A 155 12.14 3.62 -10.16
CA LYS A 155 13.13 3.67 -11.24
C LYS A 155 14.50 3.19 -10.77
N PHE A 156 14.92 3.55 -9.55
CA PHE A 156 16.16 3.07 -8.97
C PHE A 156 16.14 1.55 -8.78
N PHE A 157 15.09 0.99 -8.17
CA PHE A 157 14.91 -0.45 -8.05
C PHE A 157 14.97 -1.15 -9.41
N LYS A 158 14.27 -0.64 -10.42
CA LYS A 158 14.27 -1.22 -11.77
C LYS A 158 15.62 -1.15 -12.47
N LYS A 159 16.40 -0.09 -12.23
CA LYS A 159 17.73 0.08 -12.80
C LYS A 159 18.75 -0.89 -12.18
N HIS A 160 18.60 -1.17 -10.89
CA HIS A 160 19.54 -1.97 -10.11
C HIS A 160 19.04 -3.39 -9.81
N GLU A 161 17.92 -3.80 -10.39
CA GLU A 161 17.41 -5.15 -10.24
C GLU A 161 18.29 -6.15 -11.01
N ILE A 162 18.45 -7.32 -10.43
CA ILE A 162 18.93 -8.51 -11.13
C ILE A 162 17.78 -9.48 -11.34
N SER A 163 17.88 -10.32 -12.37
CA SER A 163 16.89 -11.38 -12.61
C SER A 163 16.97 -12.42 -11.48
N GLY A 164 15.85 -12.66 -10.81
CA GLY A 164 15.71 -13.81 -9.91
C GLY A 164 15.58 -15.12 -10.71
N LYS A 165 15.67 -16.28 -10.02
CA LYS A 165 15.36 -17.57 -10.65
C LYS A 165 13.91 -17.62 -11.14
N LEU A 166 13.72 -18.22 -12.31
CA LEU A 166 12.42 -18.66 -12.81
C LEU A 166 12.09 -20.02 -12.16
N GLY A 167 11.07 -20.08 -11.30
CA GLY A 167 10.63 -21.33 -10.64
C GLY A 167 9.87 -21.10 -9.33
N ASP A 168 9.48 -22.19 -8.66
CA ASP A 168 8.73 -22.17 -7.39
C ASP A 168 9.54 -21.58 -6.21
N ASP A 169 10.87 -21.72 -6.23
CA ASP A 169 11.75 -21.17 -5.19
C ASP A 169 12.21 -19.73 -5.50
N ARG A 170 11.25 -18.80 -5.52
CA ARG A 170 11.50 -17.36 -5.80
C ARG A 170 12.36 -16.65 -4.73
N ASP A 171 12.72 -17.34 -3.64
CA ASP A 171 13.59 -16.83 -2.58
C ASP A 171 15.07 -17.24 -2.75
N GLU A 172 15.38 -18.12 -3.72
CA GLU A 172 16.76 -18.47 -4.04
C GLU A 172 17.41 -17.43 -4.95
N ILE A 173 18.37 -16.69 -4.38
CA ILE A 173 19.26 -15.80 -5.12
C ILE A 173 20.61 -16.50 -5.30
N GLU A 174 20.95 -16.82 -6.55
CA GLU A 174 22.25 -17.38 -6.96
C GLU A 174 23.33 -16.31 -7.19
N ALA A 175 22.92 -15.06 -7.40
CA ALA A 175 23.86 -13.98 -7.63
C ALA A 175 24.56 -13.55 -6.34
N GLU A 176 25.88 -13.48 -6.39
CA GLU A 176 26.72 -12.94 -5.32
C GLU A 176 26.57 -11.42 -5.17
N TRP A 177 26.06 -10.74 -6.21
CA TRP A 177 25.93 -9.28 -6.23
C TRP A 177 24.60 -8.81 -6.85
N GLY A 178 24.09 -7.67 -6.37
CA GLY A 178 22.80 -7.10 -6.78
C GLY A 178 21.61 -7.64 -5.98
N ASN A 179 20.43 -7.04 -6.19
CA ASN A 179 19.21 -7.36 -5.44
C ASN A 179 18.06 -7.70 -6.39
N VAL A 180 17.27 -8.73 -6.04
CA VAL A 180 16.08 -9.12 -6.82
C VAL A 180 14.88 -8.31 -6.34
N VAL A 181 14.13 -7.72 -7.27
CA VAL A 181 12.95 -6.90 -6.93
C VAL A 181 11.67 -7.68 -7.19
N ARG A 182 10.80 -7.72 -6.18
CA ARG A 182 9.46 -8.30 -6.27
C ARG A 182 8.44 -7.24 -6.69
N TRP A 183 8.27 -7.10 -8.00
CA TRP A 183 7.15 -6.38 -8.59
C TRP A 183 5.89 -7.24 -8.52
N GLY A 184 4.76 -6.65 -8.16
CA GLY A 184 3.47 -7.36 -8.22
C GLY A 184 2.45 -6.86 -7.22
N ARG A 185 1.32 -7.56 -7.19
CA ARG A 185 0.34 -7.52 -6.12
C ARG A 185 -0.32 -6.14 -6.00
N ARG A 186 0.00 -5.40 -4.94
CA ARG A 186 -0.70 -4.20 -4.48
C ARG A 186 0.04 -2.89 -4.73
N ASP A 187 1.16 -2.89 -5.42
CA ASP A 187 1.88 -1.63 -5.71
C ASP A 187 1.10 -0.66 -6.62
N MET A 188 0.40 -1.15 -7.64
CA MET A 188 -0.49 -0.34 -8.49
C MET A 188 -1.73 0.14 -7.73
N GLU A 189 -2.29 -0.72 -6.88
CA GLU A 189 -3.36 -0.37 -5.95
C GLU A 189 -2.91 0.75 -5.02
N ALA A 190 -1.75 0.59 -4.36
CA ALA A 190 -1.18 1.58 -3.46
C ALA A 190 -0.92 2.93 -4.15
N ALA A 191 -0.45 2.92 -5.41
CA ALA A 191 -0.32 4.13 -6.20
C ALA A 191 -1.68 4.79 -6.47
N ALA A 192 -2.68 4.01 -6.90
CA ALA A 192 -4.01 4.51 -7.24
C ALA A 192 -4.79 5.02 -6.03
N GLU A 193 -4.70 4.35 -4.87
CA GLU A 193 -5.33 4.79 -3.61
C GLU A 193 -4.82 6.16 -3.14
N ASN A 194 -3.60 6.55 -3.54
CA ASN A 194 -2.98 7.82 -3.20
C ASN A 194 -2.90 8.78 -4.41
N ASN A 195 -3.71 8.53 -5.44
CA ASN A 195 -3.79 9.36 -6.65
C ASN A 195 -2.47 9.53 -7.43
N HIS A 196 -1.53 8.60 -7.27
CA HIS A 196 -0.26 8.56 -8.02
C HIS A 196 -0.39 7.74 -9.31
N PHE A 197 -1.31 8.14 -10.19
CA PHE A 197 -1.61 7.41 -11.42
C PHE A 197 -0.44 7.40 -12.42
N ASP A 198 0.48 8.36 -12.35
CA ASP A 198 1.73 8.35 -13.12
C ASP A 198 2.61 7.12 -12.77
N ILE A 199 2.65 6.75 -11.49
CA ILE A 199 3.34 5.54 -11.02
C ILE A 199 2.63 4.29 -11.53
N PHE A 200 1.30 4.26 -11.51
CA PHE A 200 0.53 3.16 -12.09
C PHE A 200 0.95 2.91 -13.56
N TRP A 201 0.97 3.95 -14.38
CA TRP A 201 1.35 3.85 -15.78
C TRP A 201 2.79 3.39 -15.98
N TRP A 202 3.70 3.90 -15.15
CA TRP A 202 5.09 3.49 -15.19
C TRP A 202 5.26 2.01 -14.81
N LEU A 203 4.61 1.55 -13.73
CA LEU A 203 4.62 0.15 -13.29
C LEU A 203 4.06 -0.76 -14.37
N HIS A 204 2.97 -0.36 -15.03
CA HIS A 204 2.33 -1.16 -16.08
C HIS A 204 3.28 -1.37 -17.27
N LYS A 205 3.99 -0.32 -17.65
CA LYS A 205 4.90 -0.34 -18.80
C LYS A 205 6.24 -1.02 -18.51
N HIS A 206 6.79 -0.85 -17.31
CA HIS A 206 8.18 -1.21 -17.01
C HIS A 206 8.33 -2.41 -16.06
N ALA A 207 7.26 -2.81 -15.37
CA ALA A 207 7.27 -3.91 -14.40
C ALA A 207 6.06 -4.84 -14.60
N PRO A 208 6.06 -5.65 -15.69
CA PRO A 208 4.97 -6.59 -15.94
C PRO A 208 4.95 -7.68 -14.85
N ALA A 209 3.87 -7.71 -14.08
CA ALA A 209 3.65 -8.64 -12.97
C ALA A 209 2.14 -8.83 -12.76
N PRO A 210 1.68 -9.89 -12.08
CA PRO A 210 0.28 -10.03 -11.66
C PRO A 210 -0.12 -8.86 -10.73
N ARG A 211 -1.31 -8.28 -10.92
CA ARG A 211 -1.83 -7.14 -10.14
C ARG A 211 -3.22 -7.46 -9.60
N TYR A 212 -3.74 -6.54 -8.77
CA TYR A 212 -5.12 -6.55 -8.28
C TYR A 212 -5.87 -5.30 -8.80
N LEU A 213 -6.16 -5.26 -10.10
CA LEU A 213 -6.79 -4.12 -10.78
C LEU A 213 -8.21 -3.81 -10.25
N ASN A 214 -8.89 -4.73 -9.58
CA ASN A 214 -10.18 -4.46 -8.94
C ASN A 214 -10.08 -3.32 -7.91
N ASN A 215 -9.02 -3.26 -7.12
CA ASN A 215 -8.85 -2.20 -6.13
C ASN A 215 -8.40 -0.88 -6.77
N VAL A 216 -7.67 -0.97 -7.90
CA VAL A 216 -7.38 0.19 -8.75
C VAL A 216 -8.67 0.78 -9.32
N MET A 217 -9.61 -0.06 -9.77
CA MET A 217 -10.93 0.34 -10.24
C MET A 217 -11.70 1.10 -9.15
N LYS A 218 -11.77 0.56 -7.93
CA LYS A 218 -12.42 1.22 -6.78
C LYS A 218 -11.80 2.58 -6.47
N SER A 219 -10.47 2.67 -6.53
CA SER A 219 -9.74 3.94 -6.31
C SER A 219 -10.05 4.96 -7.40
N ALA A 220 -10.03 4.54 -8.67
CA ALA A 220 -10.38 5.40 -9.80
C ALA A 220 -11.84 5.88 -9.74
N LEU A 221 -12.77 5.05 -9.25
CA LEU A 221 -14.17 5.43 -9.04
C LEU A 221 -14.33 6.49 -7.95
N ARG A 222 -13.58 6.37 -6.85
CA ARG A 222 -13.58 7.37 -5.76
C ARG A 222 -12.96 8.69 -6.18
N ASP A 223 -11.93 8.65 -7.03
CA ASP A 223 -11.26 9.85 -7.55
C ASP A 223 -12.01 10.49 -8.73
N GLY A 224 -12.83 9.71 -9.45
CA GLY A 224 -13.51 10.16 -10.67
C GLY A 224 -12.60 10.11 -11.91
N ASN A 225 -11.55 9.30 -11.88
CA ASN A 225 -10.55 9.20 -12.94
C ASN A 225 -11.05 8.36 -14.12
N LEU A 226 -11.87 8.97 -14.99
CA LEU A 226 -12.47 8.31 -16.15
C LEU A 226 -11.44 7.68 -17.10
N LEU A 227 -10.26 8.30 -17.27
CA LEU A 227 -9.20 7.75 -18.11
C LEU A 227 -8.73 6.38 -17.60
N MET A 228 -8.63 6.22 -16.28
CA MET A 228 -8.29 4.94 -15.67
C MET A 228 -9.43 3.93 -15.80
N LEU A 229 -10.68 4.36 -15.62
CA LEU A 229 -11.85 3.49 -15.77
C LEU A 229 -11.97 2.94 -17.20
N ASP A 230 -11.82 3.81 -18.21
CA ASP A 230 -11.80 3.44 -19.62
C ASP A 230 -10.69 2.43 -19.92
N TRP A 231 -9.49 2.67 -19.38
CA TRP A 231 -8.37 1.76 -19.57
C TRP A 231 -8.59 0.40 -18.91
N ILE A 232 -9.09 0.36 -17.68
CA ILE A 232 -9.39 -0.89 -16.96
C ILE A 232 -10.45 -1.67 -17.74
N GLN A 233 -11.54 -1.02 -18.15
CA GLN A 233 -12.60 -1.64 -18.95
C GLN A 233 -12.04 -2.26 -20.24
N ALA A 234 -11.25 -1.50 -21.00
CA ALA A 234 -10.63 -1.98 -22.22
C ALA A 234 -9.67 -3.15 -21.96
N HIS A 235 -8.87 -3.09 -20.89
CA HIS A 235 -7.93 -4.14 -20.50
C HIS A 235 -8.65 -5.46 -20.19
N TYR A 236 -9.77 -5.42 -19.47
CA TYR A 236 -10.56 -6.62 -19.15
C TYR A 236 -11.34 -7.17 -20.36
N LEU A 237 -11.90 -6.29 -21.20
CA LEU A 237 -12.56 -6.71 -22.44
C LEU A 237 -11.58 -7.41 -23.40
N ALA A 238 -10.38 -6.86 -23.58
CA ALA A 238 -9.35 -7.45 -24.46
C ALA A 238 -8.92 -8.86 -24.00
N ARG A 239 -8.95 -9.13 -22.68
CA ARG A 239 -8.67 -10.45 -22.10
C ARG A 239 -9.82 -11.43 -22.25
N ARG A 240 -11.07 -10.95 -22.20
CA ARG A 240 -12.27 -11.77 -22.44
C ARG A 240 -12.30 -12.35 -23.86
N ASP A 241 -11.80 -11.60 -24.83
CA ASP A 241 -11.79 -11.99 -26.25
C ASP A 241 -10.57 -12.83 -26.67
N GLY A 242 -9.73 -13.25 -25.71
CA GLY A 242 -8.62 -14.18 -25.95
C GLY A 242 -7.44 -13.61 -26.74
N SER A 243 -7.35 -12.29 -26.91
CA SER A 243 -6.35 -11.64 -27.76
C SER A 243 -4.92 -11.56 -27.17
N GLN A 244 -4.75 -11.86 -25.88
CA GLN A 244 -3.43 -12.00 -25.27
C GLN A 244 -3.17 -13.43 -24.84
N ASN A 245 -2.29 -14.10 -25.59
CA ASN A 245 -1.64 -15.34 -25.18
C ASN A 245 -0.97 -15.13 -23.82
N ASN A 246 -1.56 -15.74 -22.81
CA ASN A 246 -0.95 -16.28 -21.59
C ASN A 246 0.51 -15.84 -21.34
N VAL A 247 0.70 -14.85 -20.47
CA VAL A 247 1.85 -14.86 -19.57
C VAL A 247 1.29 -15.36 -18.25
N GLY A 248 1.54 -16.63 -17.93
CA GLY A 248 1.04 -17.32 -16.74
C GLY A 248 1.27 -16.51 -15.47
N SER A 249 0.24 -15.78 -15.06
CA SER A 249 0.25 -14.84 -13.94
C SER A 249 -0.80 -15.23 -12.90
N GLN A 250 -1.02 -16.54 -12.73
CA GLN A 250 -1.50 -17.05 -11.45
C GLN A 250 -0.33 -16.95 -10.47
N ASP A 251 -0.49 -16.13 -9.45
CA ASP A 251 0.20 -16.37 -8.19
C ASP A 251 -0.39 -17.65 -7.55
N ASP A 252 0.30 -18.23 -6.56
CA ASP A 252 -0.16 -19.45 -5.85
C ASP A 252 -1.52 -19.29 -5.14
N ALA A 253 -2.10 -18.08 -5.17
CA ALA A 253 -3.43 -17.75 -4.68
C ALA A 253 -4.54 -17.89 -5.75
N GLY A 254 -4.18 -18.06 -7.04
CA GLY A 254 -5.14 -18.21 -8.13
C GLY A 254 -5.91 -16.93 -8.49
N ILE A 255 -5.46 -15.76 -8.02
CA ILE A 255 -6.15 -14.47 -8.21
C ILE A 255 -5.36 -13.64 -9.23
N GLY A 256 -5.66 -13.83 -10.50
CA GLY A 256 -5.19 -12.94 -11.58
C GLY A 256 -6.23 -11.87 -11.91
N ASP A 257 -5.81 -10.81 -12.61
CA ASP A 257 -6.70 -9.81 -13.21
C ASP A 257 -7.54 -10.43 -14.36
N THR A 258 -8.51 -11.28 -14.00
CA THR A 258 -9.45 -11.91 -14.94
C THR A 258 -10.75 -11.10 -15.03
N ALA A 259 -11.42 -11.17 -16.18
CA ALA A 259 -12.70 -10.49 -16.36
C ALA A 259 -13.74 -10.97 -15.32
N GLU A 260 -13.69 -12.25 -14.93
CA GLU A 260 -14.54 -12.80 -13.88
C GLU A 260 -14.29 -12.16 -12.51
N SER A 261 -13.02 -11.85 -12.19
CA SER A 261 -12.65 -11.19 -10.94
C SER A 261 -13.23 -9.78 -10.87
N LEU A 262 -13.15 -9.00 -11.96
CA LEU A 262 -13.76 -7.66 -12.02
C LEU A 262 -15.29 -7.75 -11.89
N LEU A 263 -15.91 -8.69 -12.62
CA LEU A 263 -17.35 -8.89 -12.59
C LEU A 263 -17.87 -9.34 -11.22
N SER A 264 -17.08 -10.04 -10.41
CA SER A 264 -17.48 -10.42 -9.05
C SER A 264 -17.63 -9.23 -8.10
N GLU A 265 -16.90 -8.14 -8.36
CA GLU A 265 -16.88 -6.94 -7.53
C GLU A 265 -17.78 -5.81 -8.06
N ARG A 266 -18.35 -5.98 -9.27
CA ARG A 266 -19.11 -4.95 -10.00
C ARG A 266 -20.20 -4.25 -9.17
N ARG A 267 -20.83 -5.01 -8.26
CA ARG A 267 -21.91 -4.56 -7.37
C ARG A 267 -21.48 -3.51 -6.34
N PHE A 268 -20.19 -3.38 -6.07
CA PHE A 268 -19.67 -2.41 -5.09
C PHE A 268 -19.25 -1.09 -5.75
N PHE A 269 -19.09 -1.05 -7.07
CA PHE A 269 -18.51 0.09 -7.78
C PHE A 269 -19.33 1.38 -7.66
N MET A 270 -20.67 1.28 -7.67
CA MET A 270 -21.52 2.46 -7.44
C MET A 270 -21.33 3.03 -6.04
N ALA A 271 -21.19 2.18 -5.02
CA ALA A 271 -20.93 2.65 -3.66
C ALA A 271 -19.56 3.34 -3.56
N ASP A 272 -18.53 2.82 -4.24
CA ASP A 272 -17.22 3.47 -4.30
C ASP A 272 -17.27 4.85 -4.98
N ALA A 273 -17.98 4.98 -6.10
CA ALA A 273 -18.17 6.27 -6.76
C ALA A 273 -18.95 7.27 -5.87
N ILE A 274 -19.96 6.81 -5.13
CA ILE A 274 -20.69 7.62 -4.15
C ILE A 274 -19.81 8.06 -3.00
N ILE A 275 -18.97 7.16 -2.46
CA ILE A 275 -18.04 7.50 -1.39
C ILE A 275 -17.10 8.63 -1.81
N GLY A 276 -16.68 8.64 -3.08
CA GLY A 276 -15.90 9.73 -3.67
C GLY A 276 -16.69 10.98 -4.07
N GLY A 277 -18.02 10.94 -4.05
CA GLY A 277 -18.87 12.01 -4.56
C GLY A 277 -18.82 12.22 -6.08
N GLN A 278 -18.50 11.17 -6.82
CA GLN A 278 -18.18 11.25 -8.24
C GLN A 278 -19.40 10.93 -9.12
N LEU A 279 -20.25 11.94 -9.36
CA LEU A 279 -21.43 11.79 -10.24
C LEU A 279 -21.04 11.34 -11.65
N VAL A 280 -19.96 11.87 -12.20
CA VAL A 280 -19.50 11.53 -13.55
C VAL A 280 -19.03 10.05 -13.63
N ALA A 281 -18.43 9.53 -12.56
CA ALA A 281 -18.08 8.11 -12.49
C ALA A 281 -19.32 7.21 -12.37
N LEU A 282 -20.39 7.67 -11.70
CA LEU A 282 -21.67 6.97 -11.66
C LEU A 282 -22.36 6.91 -13.03
N GLU A 283 -22.35 8.02 -13.77
CA GLU A 283 -22.83 8.06 -15.17
C GLU A 283 -22.02 7.09 -16.03
N TRP A 284 -20.69 7.13 -15.93
CA TRP A 284 -19.81 6.20 -16.64
C TRP A 284 -20.11 4.73 -16.32
N LEU A 285 -20.40 4.39 -15.05
CA LEU A 285 -20.77 3.04 -14.65
C LEU A 285 -22.05 2.58 -15.35
N LEU A 286 -23.09 3.42 -15.37
CA LEU A 286 -24.35 3.11 -16.05
C LEU A 286 -24.15 2.93 -17.56
N ASP A 287 -23.40 3.83 -18.20
CA ASP A 287 -23.11 3.78 -19.63
C ASP A 287 -22.34 2.50 -20.03
N ASN A 288 -21.56 1.95 -19.11
CA ASN A 288 -20.81 0.70 -19.31
C ASN A 288 -21.54 -0.55 -18.79
N GLY A 289 -22.83 -0.43 -18.43
CA GLY A 289 -23.68 -1.55 -18.04
C GLY A 289 -23.43 -2.09 -16.63
N TYR A 290 -22.81 -1.30 -15.77
CA TYR A 290 -22.71 -1.59 -14.34
C TYR A 290 -24.01 -1.17 -13.64
N ASP A 291 -24.52 -2.02 -12.77
CA ASP A 291 -25.71 -1.77 -11.96
C ASP A 291 -25.42 -1.97 -10.46
N ALA A 292 -26.34 -1.51 -9.61
CA ALA A 292 -26.28 -1.78 -8.18
C ALA A 292 -26.57 -3.27 -7.87
N GLY A 293 -27.37 -3.93 -8.73
CA GLY A 293 -27.95 -5.24 -8.47
C GLY A 293 -28.99 -5.22 -7.35
N ASP A 294 -30.10 -5.94 -7.53
CA ASP A 294 -31.28 -5.85 -6.64
C ASP A 294 -31.00 -6.10 -5.16
N ASN A 295 -30.00 -6.93 -4.85
CA ASN A 295 -29.62 -7.28 -3.47
C ASN A 295 -28.62 -6.29 -2.82
N HIS A 296 -28.04 -5.35 -3.57
CA HIS A 296 -27.01 -4.42 -3.05
C HIS A 296 -27.39 -2.94 -3.18
N CYS A 297 -28.59 -2.60 -3.66
CA CYS A 297 -29.13 -1.23 -3.64
C CYS A 297 -29.05 -0.60 -2.25
N ASN A 298 -29.27 -1.37 -1.18
CA ASN A 298 -29.16 -0.85 0.19
C ASN A 298 -27.76 -0.31 0.49
N TRP A 299 -26.70 -0.95 -0.03
CA TRP A 299 -25.33 -0.48 0.17
C TRP A 299 -25.10 0.88 -0.50
N VAL A 300 -25.61 1.04 -1.73
CA VAL A 300 -25.53 2.29 -2.49
C VAL A 300 -26.25 3.43 -1.74
N ILE A 301 -27.43 3.15 -1.16
CA ILE A 301 -28.18 4.11 -0.33
C ILE A 301 -27.40 4.45 0.94
N LEU A 302 -26.88 3.43 1.65
CA LEU A 302 -26.10 3.61 2.87
C LEU A 302 -24.86 4.48 2.61
N ALA A 303 -24.15 4.24 1.52
CA ALA A 303 -23.00 5.05 1.13
C ALA A 303 -23.37 6.54 0.96
N ALA A 304 -24.49 6.84 0.31
CA ALA A 304 -24.96 8.21 0.11
C ALA A 304 -25.41 8.87 1.44
N LEU A 305 -26.07 8.10 2.31
CA LEU A 305 -26.48 8.59 3.63
C LEU A 305 -25.29 8.87 4.55
N GLN A 306 -24.29 7.99 4.57
CA GLN A 306 -23.08 8.11 5.39
C GLN A 306 -22.18 9.27 4.94
N THR A 307 -22.07 9.51 3.63
CA THR A 307 -21.34 10.65 3.07
C THR A 307 -22.16 11.94 3.04
N ASN A 308 -23.44 11.88 3.41
CA ASN A 308 -24.40 12.98 3.37
C ASN A 308 -24.54 13.61 1.96
N LEU A 309 -24.32 12.83 0.91
CA LEU A 309 -24.49 13.20 -0.49
C LEU A 309 -25.93 12.90 -0.94
N LEU A 310 -26.88 13.55 -0.28
CA LEU A 310 -28.31 13.30 -0.47
C LEU A 310 -28.79 13.64 -1.88
N ASP A 311 -28.09 14.52 -2.59
CA ASP A 311 -28.40 14.89 -3.97
C ASP A 311 -28.20 13.71 -4.93
N ILE A 312 -27.30 12.78 -4.59
CA ILE A 312 -27.11 11.55 -5.36
C ILE A 312 -28.32 10.62 -5.20
N LEU A 313 -29.03 10.66 -4.07
CA LEU A 313 -30.24 9.84 -3.88
C LEU A 313 -31.35 10.25 -4.86
N ASP A 314 -31.49 11.54 -5.15
CA ASP A 314 -32.43 12.04 -6.15
C ASP A 314 -32.05 11.52 -7.55
N TRP A 315 -30.76 11.60 -7.89
CA TRP A 315 -30.22 11.06 -9.15
C TRP A 315 -30.42 9.54 -9.28
N LEU A 316 -30.23 8.76 -8.20
CA LEU A 316 -30.45 7.31 -8.18
C LEU A 316 -31.92 6.93 -8.45
N ILE A 317 -32.87 7.76 -7.99
CA ILE A 317 -34.30 7.59 -8.29
C ILE A 317 -34.57 7.91 -9.76
N GLU A 318 -34.03 9.01 -10.27
CA GLU A 318 -34.26 9.47 -11.65
C GLU A 318 -33.71 8.48 -12.68
N THR A 319 -32.54 7.91 -12.40
CA THR A 319 -31.90 6.87 -13.22
C THR A 319 -32.48 5.48 -13.00
N LYS A 320 -33.47 5.34 -12.10
CA LYS A 320 -34.13 4.07 -11.75
C LYS A 320 -33.19 2.99 -11.20
N VAL A 321 -32.04 3.39 -10.64
CA VAL A 321 -31.11 2.48 -9.95
C VAL A 321 -31.70 2.03 -8.62
N VAL A 322 -32.44 2.92 -7.94
CA VAL A 322 -33.05 2.64 -6.64
C VAL A 322 -34.47 3.22 -6.59
N GLU A 323 -35.37 2.51 -5.93
CA GLU A 323 -36.73 2.99 -5.67
C GLU A 323 -36.78 3.94 -4.47
N ALA A 324 -37.59 5.00 -4.58
CA ALA A 324 -37.77 5.99 -3.51
C ALA A 324 -38.24 5.36 -2.19
N GLY A 325 -39.10 4.33 -2.25
CA GLY A 325 -39.58 3.61 -1.06
C GLY A 325 -38.46 2.87 -0.32
N ARG A 326 -37.48 2.34 -1.05
CA ARG A 326 -36.31 1.66 -0.46
C ARG A 326 -35.40 2.66 0.26
N ILE A 327 -35.20 3.85 -0.32
CA ILE A 327 -34.45 4.95 0.34
C ILE A 327 -35.13 5.36 1.64
N LEU A 328 -36.46 5.52 1.62
CA LEU A 328 -37.24 5.85 2.81
C LEU A 328 -37.03 4.84 3.94
N ASN A 329 -37.13 3.54 3.64
CA ASN A 329 -36.96 2.47 4.62
C ASN A 329 -35.55 2.47 5.21
N VAL A 330 -34.52 2.51 4.36
CA VAL A 330 -33.12 2.50 4.81
C VAL A 330 -32.78 3.75 5.63
N ALA A 331 -33.26 4.93 5.22
CA ALA A 331 -33.07 6.16 6.00
C ALA A 331 -33.73 6.08 7.39
N ALA A 332 -34.89 5.44 7.49
CA ALA A 332 -35.56 5.22 8.76
C ALA A 332 -34.79 4.22 9.65
N GLU A 333 -34.29 3.13 9.08
CA GLU A 333 -33.47 2.12 9.78
C GLU A 333 -32.16 2.72 10.34
N GLU A 334 -31.49 3.57 9.57
CA GLU A 334 -30.27 4.28 9.99
C GLU A 334 -30.54 5.46 10.94
N GLY A 335 -31.81 5.75 11.27
CA GLY A 335 -32.19 6.86 12.15
C GLY A 335 -32.07 8.25 11.51
N ARG A 336 -31.89 8.34 10.19
CA ARG A 336 -31.89 9.59 9.39
C ARG A 336 -33.32 10.06 9.12
N LEU A 337 -34.03 10.41 10.20
CA LEU A 337 -35.43 10.83 10.15
C LEU A 337 -35.65 12.12 9.36
N ASP A 338 -34.64 12.99 9.28
CA ASP A 338 -34.61 14.17 8.41
C ASP A 338 -34.81 13.76 6.94
N VAL A 339 -33.96 12.86 6.46
CA VAL A 339 -33.98 12.35 5.09
C VAL A 339 -35.26 11.56 4.83
N ALA A 340 -35.67 10.70 5.76
CA ALA A 340 -36.89 9.91 5.62
C ALA A 340 -38.14 10.80 5.44
N LYS A 341 -38.27 11.86 6.25
CA LYS A 341 -39.39 12.80 6.15
C LYS A 341 -39.38 13.59 4.84
N ASP A 342 -38.20 14.06 4.43
CA ASP A 342 -38.06 14.79 3.17
C ASP A 342 -38.40 13.91 1.96
N PHE A 343 -37.87 12.68 1.91
CA PHE A 343 -38.15 11.75 0.81
C PHE A 343 -39.61 11.30 0.78
N TYR A 344 -40.23 11.10 1.95
CA TYR A 344 -41.67 10.88 2.05
C TYR A 344 -42.44 12.04 1.39
N ALA A 345 -42.14 13.29 1.78
CA ALA A 345 -42.82 14.46 1.26
C ALA A 345 -42.59 14.70 -0.25
N CYS A 346 -41.36 14.47 -0.74
CA CYS A 346 -41.00 14.69 -2.15
C CYS A 346 -41.46 13.58 -3.09
N TYR A 347 -41.44 12.32 -2.64
CA TYR A 347 -41.59 11.15 -3.53
C TYR A 347 -42.80 10.27 -3.22
N TRP A 348 -43.70 10.67 -2.31
CA TRP A 348 -44.89 9.90 -1.93
C TRP A 348 -45.67 9.36 -3.15
N HIS A 349 -45.94 10.21 -4.15
CA HIS A 349 -46.66 9.80 -5.35
C HIS A 349 -45.95 8.68 -6.13
N LYS A 350 -44.61 8.69 -6.19
CA LYS A 350 -43.84 7.62 -6.83
C LYS A 350 -43.88 6.33 -6.00
N ILE A 351 -43.84 6.45 -4.67
CA ILE A 351 -43.92 5.30 -3.74
C ILE A 351 -45.28 4.59 -3.86
N CYS A 352 -46.38 5.35 -3.87
CA CYS A 352 -47.73 4.79 -4.05
C CYS A 352 -47.98 4.23 -5.45
N ALA A 353 -47.28 4.69 -6.48
CA ALA A 353 -47.41 4.12 -7.83
C ALA A 353 -46.75 2.73 -7.94
N GLN A 354 -45.79 2.42 -7.07
CA GLN A 354 -45.03 1.16 -7.08
C GLN A 354 -45.68 0.07 -6.21
N HIS A 355 -46.50 0.46 -5.25
CA HIS A 355 -47.19 -0.44 -4.34
C HIS A 355 -48.65 0.01 -4.20
N ASP A 356 -49.60 -0.91 -4.34
CA ASP A 356 -51.06 -0.70 -4.22
C ASP A 356 -51.46 -0.35 -2.76
N TYR A 357 -50.93 0.75 -2.22
CA TYR A 357 -51.22 1.23 -0.88
C TYR A 357 -52.45 2.15 -0.89
N PRO A 358 -53.48 1.85 -0.09
CA PRO A 358 -54.78 2.53 -0.14
C PRO A 358 -54.83 3.82 0.69
N LEU A 359 -53.74 4.59 0.80
CA LEU A 359 -53.67 5.74 1.70
C LEU A 359 -53.31 7.04 0.96
N GLU A 360 -54.16 8.05 1.12
CA GLU A 360 -53.87 9.43 0.72
C GLU A 360 -52.68 9.99 1.53
N PRO A 361 -51.81 10.84 0.93
CA PRO A 361 -50.72 11.48 1.64
C PRO A 361 -51.24 12.22 2.86
N GLN A 362 -50.77 11.88 4.06
CA GLN A 362 -51.06 12.72 5.22
C GLN A 362 -50.25 14.02 5.09
N GLU A 363 -50.95 15.18 5.13
CA GLU A 363 -50.39 16.55 5.00
C GLU A 363 -49.38 16.97 6.10
N LEU A 364 -48.78 16.02 6.83
CA LEU A 364 -47.97 16.30 8.02
C LEU A 364 -46.54 16.77 7.71
N TRP A 365 -46.02 16.55 6.50
CA TRP A 365 -44.61 16.80 6.18
C TRP A 365 -44.47 17.69 4.94
N ARG A 366 -43.84 18.87 5.11
CA ARG A 366 -43.49 19.76 4.01
C ARG A 366 -42.04 19.49 3.58
N PRO A 367 -41.76 19.33 2.28
CA PRO A 367 -40.40 19.04 1.82
C PRO A 367 -39.48 20.24 2.09
N THR A 368 -38.29 19.98 2.64
CA THR A 368 -37.27 21.02 2.85
C THR A 368 -36.32 21.17 1.65
N ARG A 369 -36.24 20.14 0.79
CA ARG A 369 -35.46 20.11 -0.45
C ARG A 369 -36.35 20.37 -1.66
N SER A 370 -35.87 21.17 -2.62
CA SER A 370 -36.51 21.28 -3.94
C SER A 370 -36.06 20.07 -4.77
N SER A 371 -36.99 19.23 -5.24
CA SER A 371 -36.68 18.02 -6.04
C SER A 371 -36.20 18.33 -7.47
N ALA A 372 -35.54 19.46 -7.68
CA ALA A 372 -35.14 19.94 -8.98
C ALA A 372 -33.61 19.98 -9.08
N MET A 373 -32.98 18.82 -9.22
CA MET A 373 -31.80 18.79 -10.07
C MET A 373 -32.29 18.93 -11.50
N ALA A 374 -32.20 20.16 -12.02
CA ALA A 374 -32.26 20.39 -13.44
C ALA A 374 -31.20 19.49 -14.07
N VAL A 375 -31.66 18.45 -14.76
CA VAL A 375 -30.89 17.63 -15.69
C VAL A 375 -29.96 18.56 -16.45
N ARG A 376 -28.68 18.58 -16.09
CA ARG A 376 -27.65 19.17 -16.94
C ARG A 376 -27.47 18.18 -18.09
N HIS A 377 -28.41 18.22 -19.03
CA HIS A 377 -28.17 17.75 -20.38
C HIS A 377 -27.00 18.58 -20.92
N VAL A 378 -25.79 18.07 -20.77
CA VAL A 378 -24.73 18.44 -21.71
C VAL A 378 -25.18 17.81 -23.01
N GLN A 379 -25.72 18.65 -23.90
CA GLN A 379 -25.89 18.29 -25.31
C GLN A 379 -24.55 17.78 -25.81
N LEU A 380 -24.46 16.48 -26.06
CA LEU A 380 -23.46 15.93 -26.96
C LEU A 380 -23.72 16.58 -28.33
N CYS A 381 -22.93 17.59 -28.66
CA CYS A 381 -22.82 18.07 -30.02
C CYS A 381 -22.42 16.89 -30.90
N SER A 382 -23.23 16.68 -31.94
CA SER A 382 -23.11 15.64 -32.97
C SER A 382 -21.84 15.74 -33.79
#